data_AF-A0A7G6Z1F6-F1
#
_entry.id   AF-A0A7G6Z1F6-F1
#
_cell.length_a   1.000
_cell.length_b   1.000
_cell.length_c   1.000
_cell.angle_alpha   90.00
_cell.angle_beta   90.00
_cell.angle_gamma   90.00
#
_symmetry.space_group_name_H-M   'P 1'
#
loop_
_entity.id
_entity.type
_entity.pdbx_description
1 polymer ?
#
loop_
_entity_poly.entity_id
_entity_poly.type
_entity_poly.pdbx_seq_one_letter_code
_entity_poly.pdbx_strand_id
1 'polypeptide(L)'
;MSTTSSDADGVTATGARLGARGRTRPRVDPSSVRPERVVALRRRSAPRFYLTYLQSPNDGSDPAVPLGTCLVLRAIGGQTPRRVSVELPHDVVRTASSLRRGASVGIATPGELDELAALGTVFVEWVSRDGVTRTAWLRVPPTPARYRAGTAR
;
A
#
# COMPACT_ATOMS: atom_id res chain seq x y z
N MET A 1 -33.42 55.01 -48.23
CA MET A 1 -32.90 54.24 -49.37
C MET A 1 -31.56 54.85 -49.74
N SER A 2 -30.50 54.42 -49.05
CA SER A 2 -29.51 53.46 -49.53
C SER A 2 -28.37 54.17 -50.27
N THR A 3 -27.47 54.78 -49.49
CA THR A 3 -26.16 55.22 -49.97
C THR A 3 -25.19 54.04 -49.89
N THR A 4 -24.69 53.71 -51.05
CA THR A 4 -23.63 52.76 -51.40
C THR A 4 -22.38 52.96 -50.54
N SER A 5 -21.84 51.89 -49.97
CA SER A 5 -20.45 51.83 -49.51
C SER A 5 -19.70 50.85 -50.41
N SER A 6 -18.67 51.32 -51.10
CA SER A 6 -17.58 50.45 -51.54
C SER A 6 -16.34 51.29 -51.85
N ASP A 7 -15.21 50.66 -51.55
CA ASP A 7 -13.84 50.93 -52.01
C ASP A 7 -12.96 51.83 -51.15
N ALA A 8 -12.03 51.18 -50.47
CA ALA A 8 -10.66 51.65 -50.33
C ALA A 8 -9.71 50.44 -50.40
N ASP A 9 -8.96 50.40 -51.49
CA ASP A 9 -7.78 49.56 -51.76
C ASP A 9 -6.59 49.88 -50.83
N GLY A 10 -5.67 48.92 -50.69
CA GLY A 10 -4.22 49.25 -50.74
C GLY A 10 -3.35 49.04 -49.49
N VAL A 11 -2.83 47.82 -49.34
CA VAL A 11 -1.39 47.46 -49.29
C VAL A 11 -0.43 48.21 -48.31
N THR A 12 -0.01 47.43 -47.30
CA THR A 12 1.38 47.18 -46.79
C THR A 12 2.25 48.31 -46.22
N ALA A 13 2.62 48.21 -44.92
CA ALA A 13 3.98 47.84 -44.46
C ALA A 13 4.24 48.22 -42.99
N THR A 14 4.61 47.20 -42.21
CA THR A 14 5.67 47.16 -41.19
C THR A 14 5.88 48.37 -40.27
N GLY A 15 5.40 48.22 -39.02
CA GLY A 15 5.86 49.01 -37.87
C GLY A 15 5.74 48.18 -36.59
N ALA A 16 6.79 47.44 -36.24
CA ALA A 16 6.86 46.69 -35.00
C ALA A 16 6.85 47.61 -33.77
N ARG A 17 6.11 47.25 -32.71
CA ARG A 17 6.62 47.15 -31.32
C ARG A 17 5.55 46.61 -30.33
N LEU A 18 5.93 45.49 -29.71
CA LEU A 18 5.61 44.93 -28.39
C LEU A 18 4.36 45.42 -27.61
N GLY A 19 3.50 44.45 -27.25
CA GLY A 19 2.49 44.63 -26.19
C GLY A 19 1.81 43.33 -25.73
N ALA A 20 2.50 42.56 -24.88
CA ALA A 20 1.96 41.66 -23.84
C ALA A 20 0.76 40.71 -24.11
N ARG A 21 1.12 39.44 -24.34
CA ARG A 21 0.57 38.19 -23.74
C ARG A 21 -0.76 38.29 -22.93
N GLY A 22 -1.87 37.93 -23.57
CA GLY A 22 -3.09 37.48 -22.89
C GLY A 22 -3.17 35.96 -22.76
N ARG A 23 -2.27 35.34 -21.97
CA ARG A 23 -2.49 33.96 -21.49
C ARG A 23 -3.31 34.05 -20.21
N THR A 24 -4.63 33.90 -20.32
CA THR A 24 -5.48 33.65 -19.16
C THR A 24 -5.01 32.35 -18.49
N ARG A 25 -4.29 32.46 -17.39
CA ARG A 25 -4.03 31.33 -16.48
C ARG A 25 -5.40 30.78 -16.05
N PRO A 26 -5.64 29.46 -16.10
CA PRO A 26 -6.79 28.91 -15.43
C PRO A 26 -6.67 29.28 -13.95
N ARG A 27 -7.66 30.04 -13.47
CA ARG A 27 -7.80 30.35 -12.05
C ARG A 27 -8.13 29.03 -11.37
N VAL A 28 -7.12 28.38 -10.81
CA VAL A 28 -7.30 27.24 -9.90
C VAL A 28 -8.06 27.81 -8.72
N ASP A 29 -9.34 27.50 -8.65
CA ASP A 29 -10.15 27.82 -7.50
C ASP A 29 -9.61 26.96 -6.34
N PRO A 30 -9.07 27.56 -5.26
CA PRO A 30 -8.56 26.79 -4.12
C PRO A 30 -9.67 26.04 -3.39
N SER A 31 -10.94 26.34 -3.68
CA SER A 31 -12.10 25.57 -3.21
C SER A 31 -12.47 24.40 -4.13
N SER A 32 -11.82 24.25 -5.29
CA SER A 32 -12.03 23.11 -6.21
C SER A 32 -11.20 21.87 -5.84
N VAL A 33 -10.77 21.75 -4.59
CA VAL A 33 -10.42 20.45 -4.04
C VAL A 33 -11.70 19.62 -4.12
N ARG A 34 -11.84 18.87 -5.22
CA ARG A 34 -12.75 17.72 -5.24
C ARG A 34 -12.40 16.99 -3.96
N PRO A 35 -13.34 16.81 -3.01
CA PRO A 35 -13.11 15.85 -1.97
C PRO A 35 -12.95 14.55 -2.74
N GLU A 36 -11.70 14.12 -2.95
CA GLU A 36 -11.38 12.76 -3.30
C GLU A 36 -12.20 11.97 -2.33
N ARG A 37 -13.24 11.36 -2.90
CA ARG A 37 -14.31 10.66 -2.24
C ARG A 37 -13.64 9.92 -1.10
N VAL A 38 -13.75 10.47 0.11
CA VAL A 38 -13.37 9.78 1.32
C VAL A 38 -14.43 8.71 1.39
N VAL A 39 -14.21 7.66 0.60
CA VAL A 39 -14.93 6.42 0.68
C VAL A 39 -14.63 6.05 2.11
N ALA A 40 -15.59 6.33 2.99
CA ALA A 40 -15.68 5.72 4.28
C ALA A 40 -15.71 4.22 3.97
N LEU A 41 -14.52 3.64 3.78
CA LEU A 41 -14.30 2.26 3.50
C LEU A 41 -14.96 1.59 4.67
N ARG A 42 -16.10 0.93 4.42
CA ARG A 42 -16.73 0.11 5.43
C ARG A 42 -15.62 -0.81 5.92
N ARG A 43 -15.10 -0.56 7.13
CA ARG A 43 -13.97 -1.29 7.73
C ARG A 43 -14.20 -2.80 7.74
N ARG A 44 -15.46 -3.24 7.55
CA ARG A 44 -15.88 -4.62 7.33
C ARG A 44 -15.36 -5.27 6.04
N SER A 45 -14.93 -4.51 5.03
CA SER A 45 -14.47 -5.05 3.74
C SER A 45 -12.95 -5.15 3.61
N ALA A 46 -12.17 -4.38 4.37
CA ALA A 46 -10.71 -4.47 4.32
C ALA A 46 -10.24 -5.84 4.86
N PRO A 47 -9.22 -6.47 4.26
CA PRO A 47 -8.56 -7.63 4.86
C PRO A 47 -8.11 -7.30 6.28
N ARG A 48 -8.28 -8.27 7.19
CA ARG A 48 -7.82 -8.18 8.57
C ARG A 48 -6.76 -9.23 8.80
N PHE A 49 -5.61 -8.79 9.26
CA PHE A 49 -4.47 -9.64 9.57
C PHE A 49 -4.08 -9.50 11.04
N TYR A 50 -3.39 -10.50 11.56
CA TYR A 50 -2.65 -10.41 12.80
C TYR A 50 -1.43 -11.31 12.75
N LEU A 51 -0.43 -10.98 13.54
CA LEU A 51 0.76 -11.81 13.72
C LEU A 51 0.53 -12.76 14.88
N THR A 52 0.91 -14.02 14.69
CA THR A 52 0.82 -15.05 15.72
C THR A 52 1.90 -16.09 15.52
N TYR A 53 2.25 -16.78 16.58
CA TYR A 53 3.07 -17.98 16.47
C TYR A 53 2.20 -19.17 16.07
N LEU A 54 2.78 -20.11 15.34
CA LEU A 54 2.19 -21.43 15.20
C LEU A 54 2.00 -22.07 16.58
N GLN A 55 0.99 -22.93 16.71
CA GLN A 55 0.77 -23.68 17.96
C GLN A 55 1.73 -24.86 18.03
N SER A 56 1.89 -25.58 16.91
CA SER A 56 2.84 -26.67 16.74
C SER A 56 3.88 -26.29 15.69
N PRO A 57 5.14 -26.75 15.83
CA PRO A 57 6.14 -26.58 14.79
C PRO A 57 5.64 -27.12 13.44
N ASN A 58 5.91 -26.40 12.35
CA ASN A 58 5.65 -26.92 11.02
C ASN A 58 6.64 -28.03 10.70
N ASP A 59 6.13 -29.20 10.36
CA ASP A 59 6.87 -30.41 9.98
C ASP A 59 7.13 -30.49 8.47
N GLY A 60 6.74 -29.45 7.72
CA GLY A 60 6.83 -29.41 6.26
C GLY A 60 5.50 -29.70 5.56
N SER A 61 4.42 -29.92 6.33
CA SER A 61 3.06 -30.07 5.79
C SER A 61 2.54 -28.82 5.08
N ASP A 62 2.92 -27.62 5.52
CA ASP A 62 2.60 -26.35 4.84
C ASP A 62 3.87 -25.72 4.23
N PRO A 63 4.03 -25.71 2.89
CA PRO A 63 5.18 -25.10 2.23
C PRO A 63 5.20 -23.57 2.30
N ALA A 64 4.08 -22.93 2.66
CA ALA A 64 4.02 -21.48 2.83
C ALA A 64 4.58 -20.99 4.17
N VAL A 65 4.98 -21.92 5.05
CA VAL A 65 5.55 -21.65 6.37
C VAL A 65 6.91 -22.34 6.49
N PRO A 66 7.95 -21.70 7.05
CA PRO A 66 9.22 -22.37 7.30
C PRO A 66 9.07 -23.58 8.22
N LEU A 67 10.08 -24.45 8.22
CA LEU A 67 10.14 -25.57 9.16
C LEU A 67 10.29 -25.08 10.61
N GLY A 68 9.71 -25.83 11.53
CA GLY A 68 9.83 -25.57 12.96
C GLY A 68 8.84 -24.52 13.47
N THR A 69 9.18 -23.90 14.59
CA THR A 69 8.39 -22.81 15.17
C THR A 69 8.52 -21.56 14.32
N CYS A 70 7.39 -20.93 13.97
CA CYS A 70 7.44 -19.71 13.18
C CYS A 70 6.45 -18.66 13.69
N LEU A 71 6.82 -17.39 13.49
CA LEU A 71 5.85 -16.30 13.46
C LEU A 71 5.20 -16.30 12.09
N VAL A 72 3.88 -16.19 12.05
CA VAL A 72 3.09 -16.16 10.82
C VAL A 72 2.18 -14.94 10.79
N LEU A 73 1.92 -14.44 9.58
CA LEU A 73 0.84 -13.50 9.32
C LEU A 73 -0.40 -14.30 8.96
N ARG A 74 -1.47 -14.13 9.73
CA ARG A 74 -2.73 -14.87 9.53
C ARG A 74 -3.87 -13.93 9.16
N ALA A 75 -4.62 -14.30 8.13
CA ALA A 75 -5.83 -13.57 7.75
C ALA A 75 -7.04 -14.04 8.57
N ILE A 76 -7.73 -13.11 9.25
CA ILE A 76 -8.87 -13.41 10.14
C ILE A 76 -10.23 -13.01 9.58
N GLY A 77 -10.25 -12.22 8.51
CA GLY A 77 -11.49 -11.84 7.85
C GLY A 77 -11.31 -10.71 6.85
N GLY A 78 -12.43 -10.19 6.37
CA GLY A 78 -12.46 -9.20 5.30
C GLY A 78 -12.34 -9.81 3.92
N GLN A 79 -12.12 -8.95 2.91
CA GLN A 79 -11.85 -9.42 1.55
C GLN A 79 -10.51 -10.13 1.45
N THR A 80 -10.39 -11.04 0.50
CA THR A 80 -9.11 -11.69 0.20
C THR A 80 -8.26 -10.75 -0.69
N PRO A 81 -7.04 -10.39 -0.28
CA PRO A 81 -6.13 -9.58 -1.09
C PRO A 81 -5.61 -10.36 -2.30
N ARG A 82 -5.21 -9.63 -3.35
CA ARG A 82 -4.56 -10.14 -4.57
C ARG A 82 -3.05 -10.36 -4.39
N ARG A 83 -2.47 -9.77 -3.35
CA ARG A 83 -1.08 -9.92 -2.93
C ARG A 83 -0.96 -9.36 -1.52
N VAL A 84 -0.11 -9.97 -0.71
CA VAL A 84 0.33 -9.43 0.58
C VAL A 84 1.84 -9.52 0.61
N SER A 85 2.48 -8.45 1.08
CA SER A 85 3.92 -8.36 1.34
C SER A 85 4.13 -7.92 2.79
N VAL A 86 5.12 -8.52 3.44
CA VAL A 86 5.59 -8.09 4.75
C VAL A 86 7.07 -7.75 4.62
N GLU A 87 7.42 -6.54 4.99
CA GLU A 87 8.81 -6.09 5.07
C GLU A 87 9.37 -6.44 6.44
N LEU A 88 10.53 -7.10 6.41
CA LEU A 88 11.29 -7.56 7.55
C LEU A 88 12.64 -6.83 7.57
N PRO A 89 13.41 -6.94 8.68
CA PRO A 89 14.77 -6.46 8.72
C PRO A 89 15.61 -6.95 7.53
N HIS A 90 16.68 -6.22 7.24
CA HIS A 90 17.63 -6.54 6.16
C HIS A 90 17.01 -6.60 4.75
N ASP A 91 16.00 -5.75 4.50
CA ASP A 91 15.29 -5.66 3.22
C ASP A 91 14.64 -6.98 2.76
N VAL A 92 14.39 -7.89 3.71
CA VAL A 92 13.76 -9.17 3.43
C VAL A 92 12.25 -8.97 3.27
N VAL A 93 11.70 -9.39 2.14
CA VAL A 93 10.26 -9.31 1.89
C VAL A 93 9.64 -10.70 1.79
N ARG A 94 8.64 -10.97 2.62
CA ARG A 94 7.81 -12.20 2.52
C ARG A 94 6.54 -11.86 1.75
N THR A 95 6.32 -12.54 0.63
CA THR A 95 5.16 -12.30 -0.24
C THR A 95 4.24 -13.52 -0.29
N ALA A 96 2.94 -13.28 -0.24
CA ALA A 96 1.90 -14.25 -0.59
C ALA A 96 1.05 -13.71 -1.74
N SER A 97 0.85 -14.52 -2.78
CA SER A 97 0.00 -14.19 -3.94
C SER A 97 -1.48 -14.08 -3.57
N SER A 98 -1.92 -14.72 -2.49
CA SER A 98 -3.25 -14.49 -1.92
C SER A 98 -3.27 -15.03 -0.49
N LEU A 99 -3.87 -14.29 0.43
CA LEU A 99 -4.02 -14.72 1.82
C LEU A 99 -5.50 -14.79 2.19
N ARG A 100 -6.11 -15.95 1.92
CA ARG A 100 -7.51 -16.22 2.25
C ARG A 100 -7.70 -16.27 3.76
N ARG A 101 -8.93 -16.00 4.23
CA ARG A 101 -9.28 -16.15 5.64
C ARG A 101 -8.90 -17.55 6.15
N GLY A 102 -8.22 -17.59 7.29
CA GLY A 102 -7.74 -18.82 7.92
C GLY A 102 -6.34 -19.24 7.49
N ALA A 103 -5.90 -18.84 6.29
CA ALA A 103 -4.57 -19.11 5.77
C ALA A 103 -3.51 -18.23 6.46
N SER A 104 -2.28 -18.72 6.43
CA SER A 104 -1.12 -18.06 7.02
C SER A 104 0.03 -18.03 6.02
N VAL A 105 0.95 -17.08 6.20
CA VAL A 105 2.25 -17.08 5.53
C VAL A 105 3.33 -16.94 6.59
N GLY A 106 4.41 -17.70 6.44
CA GLY A 106 5.57 -17.63 7.32
C GLY A 106 6.29 -16.30 7.24
N ILE A 107 6.53 -15.70 8.40
CA ILE A 107 7.19 -14.39 8.54
C ILE A 107 8.61 -14.57 9.04
N ALA A 108 8.78 -15.24 10.17
CA ALA A 108 10.09 -15.48 10.77
C ALA A 108 10.26 -16.95 11.15
N THR A 109 11.44 -17.47 10.82
CA THR A 109 11.98 -18.75 11.28
C THR A 109 12.33 -18.69 12.78
N PRO A 110 12.62 -19.83 13.44
CA PRO A 110 13.05 -19.83 14.84
C PRO A 110 14.23 -18.90 15.13
N GLY A 111 15.22 -18.82 14.24
CA GLY A 111 16.43 -18.00 14.42
C GLY A 111 16.20 -16.50 14.28
N GLU A 112 15.10 -16.09 13.62
CA GLU A 112 14.76 -14.68 13.36
C GLU A 112 13.77 -14.12 14.41
N LEU A 113 13.24 -14.96 15.31
CA LEU A 113 12.13 -14.57 16.21
C LEU A 113 12.52 -13.46 17.18
N ASP A 114 13.70 -13.54 17.79
CA ASP A 114 14.11 -12.59 18.82
C ASP A 114 14.45 -11.21 18.23
N GLU A 115 15.07 -11.19 17.05
CA GLU A 115 15.30 -9.95 16.31
C GLU A 115 13.99 -9.27 15.92
N LEU A 116 13.05 -10.04 15.37
CA LEU A 116 11.76 -9.49 14.95
C LEU A 116 10.91 -9.04 16.16
N ALA A 117 10.98 -9.76 17.27
CA ALA A 117 10.33 -9.36 18.52
C ALA A 117 10.95 -8.07 19.09
N ALA A 118 12.26 -7.88 18.98
CA ALA A 118 12.95 -6.65 19.39
C ALA A 118 12.56 -5.44 18.54
N LEU A 119 12.26 -5.64 17.25
CA LEU A 119 11.73 -4.59 16.36
C LEU A 119 10.35 -4.09 16.82
N GLY A 120 9.52 -4.98 17.36
CA GLY A 120 8.21 -4.67 17.95
C GLY A 120 7.09 -4.33 16.95
N THR A 121 7.40 -3.94 15.71
CA THR A 121 6.44 -3.72 14.62
C THR A 121 6.98 -4.11 13.26
N VAL A 122 6.12 -4.63 12.39
CA VAL A 122 6.43 -4.88 10.98
C VAL A 122 5.48 -4.11 10.07
N PHE A 123 5.96 -3.81 8.87
CA PHE A 123 5.17 -3.18 7.83
C PHE A 123 4.51 -4.23 6.94
N VAL A 124 3.21 -4.07 6.71
CA VAL A 124 2.42 -4.94 5.85
C VAL A 124 1.81 -4.11 4.74
N GLU A 125 2.05 -4.53 3.51
CA GLU A 125 1.43 -3.99 2.31
C GLU A 125 0.53 -5.07 1.69
N TRP A 126 -0.60 -4.66 1.11
CA TRP A 126 -1.42 -5.55 0.31
C TRP A 126 -2.07 -4.84 -0.86
N VAL A 127 -2.23 -5.60 -1.94
CA VAL A 127 -3.04 -5.19 -3.09
C VAL A 127 -4.45 -5.71 -2.88
N SER A 128 -5.39 -4.78 -2.79
CA SER A 128 -6.80 -5.09 -2.63
C SER A 128 -7.44 -5.61 -3.91
N ARG A 129 -8.68 -6.10 -3.81
CA ARG A 129 -9.41 -6.67 -4.96
C ARG A 129 -9.63 -5.63 -6.07
N ASP A 130 -9.84 -4.38 -5.68
CA ASP A 130 -9.96 -3.19 -6.53
C ASP A 130 -8.61 -2.70 -7.10
N GLY A 131 -7.51 -3.39 -6.81
CA GLY A 131 -6.17 -3.06 -7.35
C GLY A 131 -5.45 -1.97 -6.58
N VAL A 132 -6.07 -1.40 -5.55
CA VAL A 132 -5.47 -0.34 -4.71
C VAL A 132 -4.47 -0.96 -3.75
N THR A 133 -3.25 -0.43 -3.71
CA THR A 133 -2.24 -0.74 -2.70
C THR A 133 -2.61 -0.09 -1.38
N ARG A 134 -2.56 -0.86 -0.29
CA ARG A 134 -2.88 -0.41 1.06
C ARG A 134 -1.84 -0.94 2.02
N THR A 135 -1.64 -0.23 3.12
CA THR A 135 -0.54 -0.48 4.05
C THR A 135 -1.03 -0.44 5.49
N ALA A 136 -0.33 -1.14 6.38
CA ALA A 136 -0.56 -1.12 7.82
C ALA A 136 0.71 -1.53 8.58
N TRP A 137 0.85 -1.01 9.80
CA TRP A 137 1.83 -1.49 10.76
C TRP A 137 1.18 -2.49 11.71
N LEU A 138 1.83 -3.63 11.92
CA LEU A 138 1.37 -4.65 12.87
C LEU A 138 2.37 -4.78 14.01
N ARG A 139 1.85 -4.87 15.24
CA ARG A 139 2.67 -5.18 16.42
C ARG A 139 3.13 -6.63 16.37
N VAL A 140 4.42 -6.84 16.57
CA VAL A 140 5.00 -8.17 16.74
C VAL A 140 4.68 -8.64 18.16
N PRO A 141 4.01 -9.79 18.34
CA PRO A 141 3.77 -10.34 19.68
C PRO A 141 5.11 -10.73 20.32
N PRO A 142 5.23 -10.68 21.66
CA PRO A 142 6.44 -11.11 22.34
C PRO A 142 6.67 -12.62 22.13
N THR A 143 7.94 -13.03 21.98
CA THR A 143 8.31 -14.45 21.83
C THR A 143 7.85 -15.25 23.05
N PRO A 144 6.95 -16.24 22.86
CA PRO A 144 6.50 -17.12 23.93
C PRO A 144 7.68 -17.84 24.57
N ALA A 145 7.63 -18.05 25.88
CA ALA A 145 8.72 -18.69 26.63
C ALA A 145 9.13 -20.06 26.04
N ARG A 146 8.15 -20.84 25.57
CA ARG A 146 8.36 -22.14 24.91
C ARG A 146 9.16 -22.09 23.60
N TYR A 147 9.34 -20.89 23.03
CA TYR A 147 10.05 -20.66 21.77
C TYR A 147 11.30 -19.80 21.93
N ARG A 148 11.52 -19.24 23.11
CA ARG A 148 12.82 -18.66 23.44
C ARG A 148 13.79 -19.82 23.42
N ALA A 149 14.80 -19.76 22.57
CA ALA A 149 15.92 -20.68 22.69
C ALA A 149 16.33 -20.64 24.16
N GLY A 150 16.34 -21.80 24.82
CA GLY A 150 16.95 -21.89 26.13
C GLY A 150 18.31 -21.25 25.99
N THR A 151 18.59 -20.25 26.82
CA THR A 151 19.95 -19.83 27.12
C THR A 151 20.66 -21.09 27.59
N ALA A 152 21.20 -21.86 26.64
CA ALA A 152 22.04 -23.00 26.92
C ALA A 152 23.27 -22.38 27.57
N ARG A 153 23.26 -22.42 28.89
CA ARG A 153 24.42 -22.20 29.75
C ARG A 153 25.45 -23.26 29.46
#